data_AF-A0A392QQ16-F1
#
_entry.id   AF-A0A392QQ16-F1
#
_cell.length_a   1.000
_cell.length_b   1.000
_cell.length_c   1.000
_cell.angle_alpha   90.00
_cell.angle_beta   90.00
_cell.angle_gamma   90.00
#
_symmetry.space_group_name_H-M   'P 1'
#
loop_
_entity.id
_entity.type
_entity.pdbx_description
1 polymer ?
#
loop_
_entity_poly.entity_id
_entity_poly.type
_entity_poly.pdbx_seq_one_letter_code
_entity_poly.pdbx_strand_id
1 'polypeptide(L)'
;MQAFIDVEKDLTERETPMDRLICGDVGFGKTEVALRAIQCVVAAKKQAMVLAPTIVLAKQHFDVISERFSVYPDIKVGLLSSYFTYPTILAEQIRKRIGLGND
;
A
#
# COMPACT_ATOMS: atom_id res chain seq x y z
N MET A 1 -8.58 11.70 13.14
CA MET A 1 -9.80 11.01 12.64
C MET A 1 -10.31 11.65 11.34
N GLN A 2 -10.51 12.97 11.29
CA GLN A 2 -11.04 13.67 10.10
C GLN A 2 -10.28 13.36 8.80
N ALA A 3 -8.95 13.34 8.83
CA ALA A 3 -8.13 13.07 7.65
C ALA A 3 -8.47 11.75 6.93
N PHE A 4 -8.80 10.69 7.67
CA PHE A 4 -9.20 9.42 7.05
C PHE A 4 -10.59 9.50 6.45
N ILE A 5 -11.55 10.17 7.12
CA ILE A 5 -12.91 10.35 6.61
C ILE A 5 -12.88 11.10 5.27
N ASP A 6 -12.04 12.13 5.17
CA ASP A 6 -11.88 12.89 3.93
C ASP A 6 -11.29 12.04 2.80
N VAL A 7 -10.29 11.19 3.12
CA VAL A 7 -9.69 10.24 2.17
C VAL A 7 -10.71 9.17 1.74
N GLU A 8 -11.48 8.63 2.67
CA GLU A 8 -12.49 7.61 2.39
C GLU A 8 -13.57 8.16 1.44
N LYS A 9 -14.10 9.35 1.71
CA LYS A 9 -15.06 10.03 0.82
C LYS A 9 -14.49 10.26 -0.58
N ASP A 10 -13.25 10.71 -0.67
CA ASP A 10 -12.59 10.91 -1.96
C ASP A 10 -12.43 9.58 -2.73
N LEU A 11 -12.19 8.47 -2.03
CA LEU A 11 -12.04 7.14 -2.63
C LEU A 11 -13.36 6.50 -3.07
N THR A 12 -14.47 6.77 -2.37
CA THR A 12 -15.72 6.01 -2.55
C THR A 12 -16.85 6.81 -3.20
N GLU A 13 -16.87 8.13 -3.05
CA GLU A 13 -18.00 8.97 -3.47
C GLU A 13 -17.71 9.85 -4.70
N ARG A 14 -16.44 10.15 -4.98
CA ARG A 14 -16.08 11.04 -6.09
C ARG A 14 -15.94 10.29 -7.41
N GLU A 15 -16.42 10.92 -8.48
CA GLU A 15 -16.21 10.44 -9.86
C GLU A 15 -14.80 10.74 -10.38
N THR A 16 -14.12 11.73 -9.80
CA THR A 16 -12.75 12.12 -10.15
C THR A 16 -11.73 11.37 -9.30
N PRO A 17 -10.55 10.99 -9.85
CA PRO A 17 -9.48 10.37 -9.07
C PRO A 17 -9.07 11.21 -7.85
N MET A 18 -8.81 10.54 -6.72
CA MET A 18 -8.29 11.20 -5.51
C MET A 18 -6.85 11.68 -5.74
N ASP A 19 -6.62 12.98 -5.53
CA ASP A 19 -5.29 13.60 -5.45
C ASP A 19 -5.22 14.44 -4.17
N ARG A 20 -4.59 13.89 -3.13
CA ARG A 20 -4.60 14.48 -1.79
C ARG A 20 -3.24 14.37 -1.10
N LEU A 21 -2.80 15.48 -0.52
CA LEU A 21 -1.62 15.55 0.34
C LEU A 21 -2.02 15.52 1.81
N ILE A 22 -1.50 14.55 2.56
CA ILE A 22 -1.64 14.49 4.01
C ILE A 22 -0.37 15.04 4.67
N CYS A 23 -0.47 16.22 5.26
CA CYS A 23 0.61 16.85 6.02
C CYS A 23 0.47 16.58 7.52
N GLY A 24 1.60 16.52 8.22
CA GLY A 24 1.67 16.40 9.67
C GLY A 24 3.08 15.99 10.10
N ASP A 25 3.42 16.22 11.36
CA ASP A 25 4.76 15.90 11.86
C ASP A 25 5.00 14.39 11.97
N VAL A 26 6.25 14.01 12.21
CA VAL A 26 6.62 12.62 12.47
C VAL A 26 5.86 12.13 13.72
N GLY A 27 5.27 10.93 13.65
CA GLY A 27 4.49 10.35 14.75
C GLY A 27 3.00 10.67 14.75
N PHE A 28 2.50 11.59 13.91
CA PHE A 28 1.07 11.97 13.88
C PHE A 28 0.15 10.95 13.19
N GLY A 29 0.64 9.73 12.92
CA GLY A 29 -0.20 8.65 12.39
C GLY A 29 -0.56 8.74 10.90
N LYS A 30 0.25 9.44 10.07
CA LYS A 30 0.05 9.47 8.61
C LYS A 30 -0.01 8.06 7.99
N THR A 31 0.83 7.16 8.49
CA THR A 31 0.85 5.75 8.08
C THR A 31 -0.48 5.02 8.38
N GLU A 32 -1.14 5.34 9.49
CA GLU A 32 -2.44 4.75 9.85
C GLU A 32 -3.55 5.20 8.88
N VAL A 33 -3.53 6.47 8.47
CA VAL A 33 -4.46 6.97 7.44
C VAL A 33 -4.27 6.21 6.12
N ALA A 34 -3.01 6.02 5.70
CA ALA A 34 -2.69 5.25 4.51
C ALA A 34 -3.10 3.77 4.62
N LEU A 35 -2.87 3.13 5.76
CA LEU A 35 -3.24 1.72 6.02
C LEU A 35 -4.74 1.49 5.87
N ARG A 36 -5.56 2.36 6.45
CA ARG A 36 -7.03 2.26 6.33
C ARG A 36 -7.50 2.49 4.90
N ALA A 37 -6.91 3.46 4.20
CA ALA A 37 -7.20 3.67 2.78
C ALA A 37 -6.86 2.44 1.92
N ILE A 38 -5.70 1.81 2.16
CA ILE A 38 -5.30 0.55 1.49
C ILE A 38 -6.32 -0.55 1.80
N GLN A 39 -6.77 -0.66 3.05
CA GLN A 39 -7.78 -1.63 3.43
C GLN A 39 -9.10 -1.43 2.66
N CYS A 40 -9.58 -0.19 2.50
CA CYS A 40 -10.77 0.09 1.68
C CYS A 40 -10.61 -0.38 0.23
N VAL A 41 -9.45 -0.11 -0.38
CA VAL A 41 -9.15 -0.52 -1.76
C VAL A 41 -9.08 -2.04 -1.91
N VAL A 42 -8.39 -2.73 -1.00
CA VAL A 42 -8.24 -4.19 -1.04
C VAL A 42 -9.56 -4.90 -0.70
N ALA A 43 -10.38 -4.34 0.20
CA ALA A 43 -11.73 -4.84 0.47
C ALA A 43 -12.62 -4.79 -0.78
N ALA A 44 -12.45 -3.75 -1.61
CA ALA A 44 -13.09 -3.65 -2.93
C ALA A 44 -12.46 -4.56 -4.01
N LYS A 45 -11.62 -5.53 -3.62
CA LYS A 45 -10.90 -6.48 -4.50
C LYS A 45 -10.00 -5.81 -5.54
N LYS A 46 -9.52 -4.60 -5.27
CA LYS A 46 -8.52 -3.89 -6.08
C LYS A 46 -7.13 -4.00 -5.45
N GLN A 47 -6.10 -3.64 -6.22
CA GLN A 47 -4.71 -3.62 -5.76
C GLN A 47 -4.32 -2.21 -5.28
N ALA A 48 -3.41 -2.14 -4.30
CA ALA A 48 -2.84 -0.90 -3.79
C ALA A 48 -1.31 -0.98 -3.79
N MET A 49 -0.65 0.16 -3.97
CA MET A 49 0.82 0.28 -3.96
C MET A 49 1.24 1.42 -3.05
N VAL A 50 2.31 1.20 -2.29
CA VAL A 50 2.97 2.24 -1.49
C VAL A 50 4.37 2.44 -2.06
N LEU A 51 4.68 3.67 -2.47
CA LEU A 51 6.00 4.06 -2.95
C LEU A 51 6.76 4.79 -1.85
N ALA A 52 8.04 4.49 -1.72
CA ALA A 52 8.93 5.14 -0.77
C ALA A 52 10.26 5.51 -1.47
N PRO A 53 10.92 6.61 -1.06
CA PRO A 53 12.11 7.12 -1.75
C PRO A 53 13.37 6.30 -1.51
N THR A 54 13.39 5.46 -0.46
CA THR A 54 14.52 4.59 -0.13
C THR A 54 14.05 3.19 0.24
N ILE A 55 14.95 2.22 0.07
CA ILE A 55 14.70 0.81 0.38
C ILE A 55 14.48 0.60 1.87
N VAL A 56 15.17 1.38 2.71
CA VAL A 56 14.99 1.34 4.17
C VAL A 56 13.55 1.72 4.53
N LEU A 57 13.02 2.82 3.97
CA LEU A 57 11.62 3.21 4.20
C LEU A 57 10.63 2.22 3.59
N ALA A 58 10.91 1.70 2.38
CA ALA A 58 10.06 0.69 1.76
C ALA A 58 9.96 -0.58 2.62
N LYS A 59 11.08 -1.03 3.20
CA LYS A 59 11.12 -2.16 4.13
C LYS A 59 10.35 -1.86 5.42
N GLN A 60 10.56 -0.69 6.02
CA GLN A 60 9.82 -0.28 7.22
C GLN A 60 8.30 -0.28 6.99
N HIS A 61 7.84 0.25 5.85
CA HIS A 61 6.43 0.19 5.48
C HIS A 61 5.97 -1.25 5.25
N PHE A 62 6.76 -2.06 4.54
CA PHE A 62 6.44 -3.47 4.30
C PHE A 62 6.26 -4.25 5.61
N ASP A 63 7.15 -4.09 6.58
CA ASP A 63 7.09 -4.79 7.87
C ASP A 63 5.78 -4.44 8.60
N VAL A 64 5.46 -3.14 8.73
CA VAL A 64 4.23 -2.65 9.38
C VAL A 64 2.96 -3.10 8.64
N ILE A 65 2.94 -2.98 7.31
CA ILE A 65 1.78 -3.38 6.48
C ILE A 65 1.58 -4.89 6.59
N SER A 66 2.64 -5.68 6.45
CA SER A 66 2.56 -7.15 6.50
C SER A 66 2.07 -7.63 7.86
N GLU A 67 2.56 -7.05 8.95
CA GLU A 67 2.07 -7.34 10.30
C GLU A 67 0.57 -7.00 10.41
N ARG A 68 0.16 -5.81 9.95
CA ARG A 68 -1.23 -5.35 10.05
C ARG A 68 -2.20 -6.20 9.24
N PHE A 69 -1.78 -6.67 8.07
CA PHE A 69 -2.60 -7.50 7.19
C PHE A 69 -2.46 -9.00 7.42
N SER A 70 -1.59 -9.45 8.32
CA SER A 70 -1.37 -10.87 8.65
C SER A 70 -2.65 -11.61 9.10
N VAL A 71 -3.62 -10.89 9.65
CA VAL A 71 -4.92 -11.42 10.06
C VAL A 71 -5.86 -11.73 8.89
N TYR A 72 -5.54 -11.29 7.67
CA TYR A 72 -6.34 -11.49 6.48
C TYR A 72 -5.65 -12.47 5.52
N PRO A 73 -6.03 -13.76 5.51
CA PRO A 73 -5.31 -14.80 4.77
C PRO A 73 -5.32 -14.60 3.24
N ASP A 74 -6.33 -13.90 2.72
CA ASP A 74 -6.47 -13.65 1.29
C ASP A 74 -5.66 -12.43 0.80
N ILE A 75 -5.06 -11.67 1.70
CA ILE A 75 -4.28 -10.47 1.36
C ILE A 75 -2.81 -10.84 1.29
N LYS A 76 -2.21 -10.62 0.12
CA LYS A 76 -0.77 -10.85 -0.10
C LYS A 76 -0.05 -9.51 -0.15
N VAL A 77 0.90 -9.31 0.74
CA VAL A 77 1.79 -8.14 0.77
C VAL A 77 3.14 -8.55 0.20
N GLY A 78 3.72 -7.71 -0.67
CA GLY A 78 5.02 -7.95 -1.26
C GLY A 78 5.85 -6.68 -1.30
N LEU A 79 7.17 -6.83 -1.15
CA LEU A 79 8.14 -5.75 -1.30
C LEU A 79 8.82 -5.85 -2.67
N LEU A 80 8.74 -4.78 -3.46
CA LEU A 80 9.45 -4.67 -4.73
C LEU A 80 10.59 -3.65 -4.58
N SER A 81 11.83 -4.10 -4.77
CA SER A 81 13.02 -3.26 -4.73
C SER A 81 14.06 -3.75 -5.74
N SER A 82 14.92 -2.85 -6.22
CA SER A 82 16.04 -3.18 -7.11
C SER A 82 17.15 -3.98 -6.43
N TYR A 83 17.29 -3.91 -5.10
CA TYR A 83 18.36 -4.60 -4.37
C TYR A 83 17.92 -5.85 -3.59
N PHE A 84 16.62 -5.98 -3.29
CA PHE A 84 16.08 -7.09 -2.52
C PHE A 84 14.75 -7.57 -3.07
N THR A 85 14.69 -8.86 -3.42
CA THR A 85 13.47 -9.60 -3.75
C THR A 85 13.33 -10.78 -2.80
N TYR A 86 12.60 -10.57 -1.70
CA TYR A 86 12.29 -11.60 -0.70
C TYR A 86 10.77 -11.65 -0.46
N PRO A 87 10.11 -12.83 -0.58
CA PRO A 87 10.62 -14.11 -1.05
C PRO A 87 10.81 -14.09 -2.58
N THR A 88 11.96 -14.58 -3.05
CA THR A 88 12.42 -14.59 -4.45
C THR A 88 11.42 -15.25 -5.42
N ILE A 89 10.61 -16.20 -4.94
CA ILE A 89 9.58 -16.92 -5.73
C ILE A 89 8.34 -16.03 -5.99
N LEU A 90 8.06 -15.05 -5.13
CA LEU A 90 6.96 -14.11 -5.29
C LEU A 90 7.34 -12.92 -6.17
N ALA A 91 8.62 -12.58 -6.31
CA ALA A 91 9.06 -11.44 -7.11
C ALA A 91 8.70 -11.56 -8.60
N GLU A 92 8.95 -12.72 -9.19
CA GLU A 92 8.55 -13.00 -10.58
C GLU A 92 7.02 -13.11 -10.71
N GLN A 93 6.34 -13.67 -9.71
CA GLN A 93 4.88 -13.74 -9.69
C GLN A 93 4.22 -12.38 -9.51
N ILE A 94 4.81 -11.49 -8.71
CA ILE A 94 4.39 -10.10 -8.51
C ILE A 94 4.65 -9.32 -9.80
N ARG A 95 5.82 -9.46 -10.43
CA ARG A 95 6.10 -8.85 -11.75
C ARG A 95 5.10 -9.32 -12.82
N LYS A 96 4.80 -10.62 -12.88
CA LYS A 96 3.78 -11.18 -13.80
C LYS A 96 2.36 -10.72 -13.46
N ARG A 97 1.99 -10.62 -12.17
CA ARG A 97 0.65 -10.17 -11.72
C ARG A 97 0.45 -8.65 -11.79
N ILE A 98 1.53 -7.86 -11.75
CA ILE A 98 1.51 -6.40 -11.88
C ILE A 98 1.64 -5.97 -13.37
N GLY A 99 1.74 -6.92 -14.31
CA GLY A 99 1.81 -6.61 -15.74
C GLY A 99 3.16 -6.04 -16.21
N LEU A 100 4.23 -6.24 -15.43
CA LEU A 100 5.61 -5.84 -15.77
C LEU A 100 6.42 -7.00 -16.36
N GLY A 101 5.75 -8.06 -16.84
CA GLY A 101 6.38 -9.09 -17.66
C GLY A 101 6.30 -8.67 -19.13
N ASN A 102 7.47 -8.44 -19.74
CA ASN A 102 7.62 -8.29 -21.19
C ASN A 102 6.87 -9.39 -21.96
N ASP A 103 6.36 -9.01 -23.13
CA ASP A 103 6.13 -9.91 -24.26
C ASP A 103 7.33 -10.85 -24.52
#